data_AF-A0A6V7VE96-F1
#
_entry.id   AF-A0A6V7VE96-F1
#
_cell.length_a   1.000
_cell.length_b   1.000
_cell.length_c   1.000
_cell.angle_alpha   90.00
_cell.angle_beta   90.00
_cell.angle_gamma   90.00
#
_symmetry.space_group_name_H-M   'P 1'
#
loop_
_entity.id
_entity.type
_entity.pdbx_description
1 polymer ?
#
loop_
_entity_poly.entity_id
_entity_poly.type
_entity_poly.pdbx_seq_one_letter_code
_entity_poly.pdbx_strand_id
1 'polypeptide(L)'
;MLLQLNIFLIFISTIFAQADVSDFEQPGDCGTAKTDWKPCIDRRIADMVFGSCCDRFVPPECRGICTYESHPIEARVLLMHTIQPSRCRLYKYLPAIVHCAAQTHDNTVCCKEMGLQEIGQSCLELCRSQANPRELWGTKSLRKDLVQCLSKWDQVMFCHQSGLRARKIKNAAAVLATYSTTLPTTITSNNILSIKRAVNNETNIK
;
A
#
# COMPACT_ATOMS: atom_id res chain seq x y z
N MET A 1 28.54 -27.94 -42.89
CA MET A 1 27.88 -26.64 -42.63
C MET A 1 26.44 -26.78 -42.13
N LEU A 2 26.13 -27.82 -41.32
CA LEU A 2 24.78 -28.10 -40.78
C LEU A 2 24.75 -28.24 -39.24
N LEU A 3 25.91 -28.17 -38.57
CA LEU A 3 26.01 -28.39 -37.13
C LEU A 3 25.95 -27.09 -36.29
N GLN A 4 26.12 -25.91 -36.92
CA GLN A 4 26.15 -24.63 -36.19
C GLN A 4 24.78 -23.95 -36.06
N LEU A 5 23.74 -24.43 -36.78
CA LEU A 5 22.42 -23.80 -36.74
C LEU A 5 21.55 -24.29 -35.57
N ASN A 6 21.81 -25.50 -35.05
CA ASN A 6 21.00 -26.11 -33.99
C ASN A 6 21.37 -25.67 -32.56
N ILE A 7 22.55 -25.06 -32.37
CA ILE A 7 22.98 -24.64 -31.01
C ILE A 7 22.32 -23.31 -30.62
N PHE A 8 21.97 -22.46 -31.59
CA PHE A 8 21.33 -21.17 -31.31
C PHE A 8 19.84 -21.27 -30.97
N LEU A 9 19.16 -22.33 -31.42
CA LEU A 9 17.72 -22.53 -31.13
C LEU A 9 17.45 -23.13 -29.74
N ILE A 10 18.46 -23.76 -29.11
CA ILE A 10 18.31 -24.36 -27.78
C ILE A 10 18.50 -23.33 -26.66
N PHE A 11 19.20 -22.22 -26.91
CA PHE A 11 19.48 -21.21 -25.88
C PHE A 11 18.35 -20.19 -25.64
N ILE A 12 17.32 -20.13 -26.49
CA ILE A 12 16.22 -19.15 -26.35
C ILE A 12 15.07 -19.68 -25.47
N SER A 13 15.01 -20.99 -25.21
CA SER A 13 13.87 -21.61 -24.51
C SER A 13 13.98 -21.68 -22.99
N THR A 14 15.03 -21.13 -22.37
CA THR A 14 15.16 -21.13 -20.91
C THR A 14 15.48 -19.72 -20.41
N ILE A 15 14.44 -19.00 -20.00
CA ILE A 15 14.34 -18.07 -18.85
C ILE A 15 13.02 -17.29 -19.09
N PHE A 16 11.91 -17.98 -18.87
CA PHE A 16 10.71 -17.32 -18.35
C PHE A 16 10.49 -17.94 -16.98
N ALA A 17 11.16 -17.38 -15.96
CA ALA A 17 10.77 -17.63 -14.58
C ALA A 17 9.44 -16.89 -14.37
N GLN A 18 8.33 -17.55 -14.68
CA GLN A 18 7.03 -17.14 -14.15
C GLN A 18 7.14 -17.32 -12.64
N ALA A 19 7.34 -16.21 -11.93
CA ALA A 19 7.03 -16.15 -10.52
C ALA A 19 5.51 -16.28 -10.41
N ASP A 20 5.05 -17.50 -10.18
CA ASP A 20 3.69 -17.82 -9.82
C ASP A 20 3.36 -17.06 -8.52
N VAL A 21 2.65 -15.94 -8.67
CA VAL A 21 2.05 -15.17 -7.57
C VAL A 21 0.94 -16.04 -6.99
N SER A 22 1.33 -17.04 -6.20
CA SER A 22 0.39 -17.91 -5.53
C SER A 22 -0.20 -17.17 -4.34
N ASP A 23 -1.48 -16.84 -4.49
CA ASP A 23 -2.49 -16.70 -3.44
C ASP A 23 -2.20 -15.68 -2.32
N PHE A 24 -3.01 -14.62 -2.29
CA PHE A 24 -3.15 -13.79 -1.09
C PHE A 24 -3.83 -14.65 -0.02
N GLU A 25 -3.04 -15.38 0.75
CA GLU A 25 -3.54 -16.18 1.88
C GLU A 25 -4.23 -15.22 2.86
N GLN A 26 -5.57 -15.26 2.93
CA GLN A 26 -6.33 -14.46 3.88
C GLN A 26 -6.11 -15.06 5.26
N PRO A 27 -5.35 -14.41 6.15
CA PRO A 27 -5.10 -14.96 7.47
C PRO A 27 -6.43 -14.98 8.23
N GLY A 28 -6.77 -16.12 8.84
CA GLY A 28 -8.03 -16.26 9.59
C GLY A 28 -8.06 -15.45 10.89
N ASP A 29 -6.94 -14.83 11.25
CA ASP A 29 -6.68 -14.15 12.53
C ASP A 29 -6.61 -12.61 12.42
N CYS A 30 -6.91 -12.04 11.25
CA CYS A 30 -6.98 -10.59 11.04
C CYS A 30 -7.93 -10.19 9.90
N GLY A 31 -8.29 -8.91 9.84
CA GLY A 31 -8.96 -8.28 8.70
C GLY A 31 -10.38 -8.78 8.43
N THR A 32 -11.06 -9.34 9.43
CA THR A 32 -12.43 -9.84 9.35
C THR A 32 -13.28 -9.37 10.54
N ALA A 33 -14.61 -9.44 10.40
CA ALA A 33 -15.54 -9.16 11.49
C ALA A 33 -15.30 -10.01 12.75
N LYS A 34 -14.87 -11.28 12.59
CA LYS A 34 -14.55 -12.16 13.74
C LYS A 34 -13.34 -11.70 14.56
N THR A 35 -12.51 -10.85 13.96
CA THR A 35 -11.26 -10.35 14.54
C THR A 35 -11.38 -8.87 14.90
N ASP A 36 -12.61 -8.35 14.96
CA ASP A 36 -12.90 -6.91 15.12
C ASP A 36 -12.12 -6.06 14.11
N TRP A 37 -11.97 -6.58 12.89
CA TRP A 37 -11.19 -5.99 11.81
C TRP A 37 -9.74 -5.65 12.17
N LYS A 38 -9.12 -6.33 13.13
CA LYS A 38 -7.70 -6.15 13.45
C LYS A 38 -6.84 -6.17 12.17
N PRO A 39 -6.00 -5.15 11.89
CA PRO A 39 -5.18 -5.14 10.68
C PRO A 39 -4.20 -6.31 10.56
N CYS A 40 -4.04 -6.82 9.33
CA CYS A 40 -3.12 -7.91 9.02
C CYS A 40 -1.67 -7.47 8.81
N ILE A 41 -1.49 -6.17 8.49
CA ILE A 41 -0.19 -5.59 8.16
C ILE A 41 0.10 -4.47 9.16
N ASP A 42 1.34 -4.44 9.63
CA ASP A 42 1.83 -3.36 10.47
C ASP A 42 1.65 -1.99 9.79
N ARG A 43 1.24 -1.00 10.58
CA ARG A 43 0.93 0.34 10.08
C ARG A 43 2.11 0.95 9.32
N ARG A 44 3.36 0.77 9.79
CA ARG A 44 4.53 1.34 9.11
C ARG A 44 4.68 0.81 7.68
N ILE A 45 4.41 -0.49 7.49
CA ILE A 45 4.47 -1.11 6.16
C ILE A 45 3.30 -0.64 5.30
N ALA A 46 2.10 -0.58 5.88
CA ALA A 46 0.91 -0.08 5.21
C ALA A 46 1.12 1.37 4.71
N ASP A 47 1.67 2.25 5.57
CA ASP A 47 1.96 3.65 5.25
C ASP A 47 2.96 3.80 4.11
N MET A 48 3.99 2.93 4.03
CA MET A 48 4.92 2.93 2.89
C MET A 48 4.21 2.59 1.57
N VAL A 49 3.31 1.61 1.58
CA VAL A 49 2.55 1.19 0.39
C VAL A 49 1.55 2.29 -0.03
N PHE A 50 0.87 2.91 0.94
CA PHE A 50 -0.04 4.02 0.70
C PHE A 50 0.69 5.24 0.12
N GLY A 51 1.80 5.63 0.76
CA GLY A 51 2.65 6.74 0.31
C GLY A 51 3.16 6.54 -1.11
N SER A 52 3.65 5.33 -1.44
CA SER A 52 4.13 5.00 -2.80
C SER A 52 3.05 5.16 -3.87
N CYS A 53 1.80 4.76 -3.57
CA CYS A 53 0.68 5.02 -4.48
C CYS A 53 0.39 6.53 -4.60
N CYS A 54 0.38 7.25 -3.48
CA CYS A 54 0.14 8.68 -3.46
C CYS A 54 1.18 9.49 -4.24
N ASP A 55 2.44 9.06 -4.28
CA ASP A 55 3.47 9.70 -5.10
C ASP A 55 3.11 9.73 -6.59
N ARG A 56 2.37 8.72 -7.06
CA ARG A 56 1.92 8.60 -8.44
C ARG A 56 0.54 9.20 -8.70
N PHE A 57 -0.37 9.11 -7.74
CA PHE A 57 -1.79 9.43 -7.96
C PHE A 57 -2.29 10.64 -7.19
N VAL A 58 -1.49 11.29 -6.35
CA VAL A 58 -1.88 12.42 -5.50
C VAL A 58 -0.86 13.56 -5.65
N PRO A 59 -1.30 14.82 -5.81
CA PRO A 59 -0.37 15.94 -5.95
C PRO A 59 0.38 16.19 -4.62
N PRO A 60 1.63 16.71 -4.66
CA PRO A 60 2.50 16.84 -3.49
C PRO A 60 1.85 17.52 -2.28
N GLU A 61 1.08 18.58 -2.51
CA GLU A 61 0.41 19.34 -1.46
C GLU A 61 -0.63 18.54 -0.66
N CYS A 62 -1.13 17.43 -1.22
CA CYS A 62 -2.13 16.57 -0.59
C CYS A 62 -1.53 15.28 0.00
N ARG A 63 -0.24 14.99 -0.19
CA ARG A 63 0.33 13.68 0.19
C ARG A 63 0.46 13.47 1.70
N GLY A 64 0.42 14.55 2.48
CA GLY A 64 0.52 14.46 3.94
C GLY A 64 -0.54 13.57 4.58
N ILE A 65 -1.71 13.44 3.96
CA ILE A 65 -2.81 12.60 4.47
C ILE A 65 -2.66 11.10 4.15
N CYS A 66 -1.65 10.70 3.36
CA CYS A 66 -1.48 9.33 2.89
C CYS A 66 -0.83 8.42 3.95
N THR A 67 -1.49 8.31 5.10
CA THR A 67 -1.12 7.46 6.24
C THR A 67 -2.39 6.85 6.83
N TYR A 68 -2.31 5.60 7.27
CA TYR A 68 -3.38 4.89 7.97
C TYR A 68 -3.47 5.33 9.44
N GLU A 69 -3.86 6.57 9.68
CA GLU A 69 -4.14 7.05 11.04
C GLU A 69 -5.54 6.63 11.47
N SER A 70 -5.61 5.72 12.44
CA SER A 70 -6.85 5.17 12.99
C SER A 70 -7.23 5.78 14.35
N HIS A 71 -6.37 6.62 14.95
CA HIS A 71 -6.72 7.29 16.19
C HIS A 71 -7.56 8.54 15.91
N PRO A 72 -8.73 8.72 16.57
CA PRO A 72 -9.67 9.78 16.22
C PRO A 72 -9.12 11.21 16.32
N ILE A 73 -8.23 11.47 17.29
CA ILE A 73 -7.69 12.83 17.53
C ILE A 73 -6.64 13.15 16.48
N GLU A 74 -5.70 12.25 16.27
CA GLU A 74 -4.59 12.33 15.33
C GLU A 74 -5.12 12.42 13.90
N ALA A 75 -6.14 11.64 13.55
CA ALA A 75 -6.80 11.69 12.25
C ALA A 75 -7.45 13.06 11.99
N ARG A 76 -8.09 13.66 12.99
CA ARG A 76 -8.69 15.01 12.88
C ARG A 76 -7.62 16.08 12.74
N VAL A 77 -6.54 16.00 13.51
CA VAL A 77 -5.39 16.90 13.40
C VAL A 77 -4.77 16.81 12.01
N LEU A 78 -4.59 15.59 11.50
CA LEU A 78 -4.10 15.33 10.15
C LEU A 78 -5.01 15.94 9.07
N LEU A 79 -6.32 15.74 9.17
CA LEU A 79 -7.31 16.36 8.28
C LEU A 79 -7.25 17.88 8.32
N MET A 80 -7.17 18.47 9.52
CA MET A 80 -7.06 19.92 9.70
C MET A 80 -5.79 20.45 9.02
N HIS A 81 -4.63 19.81 9.23
CA HIS A 81 -3.38 20.17 8.55
C HIS A 81 -3.42 19.94 7.03
N THR A 82 -4.25 19.02 6.57
CA THR A 82 -4.46 18.83 5.13
C THR A 82 -5.37 19.91 4.55
N ILE A 83 -6.34 20.44 5.29
CA ILE A 83 -7.32 21.39 4.76
C ILE A 83 -6.93 22.86 4.96
N GLN A 84 -6.48 23.24 6.17
CA GLN A 84 -6.35 24.65 6.56
C GLN A 84 -4.99 25.31 6.26
N PRO A 85 -3.84 24.63 6.38
CA PRO A 85 -2.55 25.20 6.00
C PRO A 85 -2.05 24.75 4.62
N SER A 86 -2.50 23.59 4.13
CA SER A 86 -2.01 23.05 2.87
C SER A 86 -2.85 23.58 1.69
N ARG A 87 -2.21 23.88 0.55
CA ARG A 87 -2.93 24.21 -0.69
C ARG A 87 -3.72 23.03 -1.26
N CYS A 88 -3.80 21.91 -0.54
CA CYS A 88 -4.55 20.74 -0.95
C CYS A 88 -6.03 21.06 -1.06
N ARG A 89 -6.56 20.96 -2.29
CA ARG A 89 -8.00 20.91 -2.52
C ARG A 89 -8.49 19.49 -2.22
N LEU A 90 -8.47 19.08 -0.95
CA LEU A 90 -8.70 17.69 -0.53
C LEU A 90 -9.88 17.03 -1.25
N TYR A 91 -11.03 17.70 -1.30
CA TYR A 91 -12.25 17.19 -1.94
C TYR A 91 -12.12 16.87 -3.44
N LYS A 92 -11.16 17.48 -4.13
CA LYS A 92 -10.84 17.20 -5.55
C LYS A 92 -9.98 15.94 -5.70
N TYR A 93 -9.10 15.70 -4.73
CA TYR A 93 -8.12 14.61 -4.77
C TYR A 93 -8.52 13.42 -3.90
N LEU A 94 -9.60 13.53 -3.14
CA LEU A 94 -10.13 12.50 -2.26
C LEU A 94 -10.35 11.15 -2.98
N PRO A 95 -10.90 11.09 -4.22
CA PRO A 95 -11.00 9.82 -4.94
C PRO A 95 -9.65 9.15 -5.17
N ALA A 96 -8.60 9.92 -5.47
CA ALA A 96 -7.26 9.37 -5.65
C ALA A 96 -6.63 8.87 -4.35
N ILE A 97 -6.83 9.61 -3.26
CA ILE A 97 -6.38 9.23 -1.92
C ILE A 97 -7.07 7.92 -1.50
N VAL A 98 -8.40 7.84 -1.64
CA VAL A 98 -9.19 6.64 -1.32
C VAL A 98 -8.79 5.45 -2.19
N HIS A 99 -8.56 5.66 -3.50
CA HIS A 99 -8.06 4.61 -4.38
C HIS A 99 -6.75 4.02 -3.87
N CYS A 100 -5.82 4.89 -3.45
CA CYS A 100 -4.54 4.47 -2.90
C CYS A 100 -4.66 3.79 -1.53
N ALA A 101 -5.54 4.28 -0.65
CA ALA A 101 -5.80 3.64 0.64
C ALA A 101 -6.39 2.23 0.45
N ALA A 102 -7.27 2.05 -0.53
CA ALA A 102 -7.97 0.79 -0.74
C ALA A 102 -7.09 -0.33 -1.31
N GLN A 103 -6.01 -0.03 -2.04
CA GLN A 103 -5.13 -1.03 -2.66
C GLN A 103 -5.91 -2.14 -3.39
N THR A 104 -6.95 -1.75 -4.14
CA THR A 104 -7.91 -2.64 -4.87
C THR A 104 -8.92 -3.41 -4.03
N HIS A 105 -8.91 -3.28 -2.70
CA HIS A 105 -9.86 -3.94 -1.81
C HIS A 105 -11.19 -3.17 -1.71
N ASP A 106 -12.26 -3.91 -1.43
CA ASP A 106 -13.56 -3.37 -1.04
C ASP A 106 -13.75 -3.60 0.47
N ASN A 107 -13.74 -2.51 1.22
CA ASN A 107 -13.84 -2.51 2.68
C ASN A 107 -15.24 -2.08 3.14
N THR A 108 -16.24 -2.13 2.26
CA THR A 108 -17.62 -1.69 2.55
C THR A 108 -18.23 -2.38 3.77
N VAL A 109 -17.94 -3.67 3.99
CA VAL A 109 -18.46 -4.42 5.15
C VAL A 109 -17.93 -3.83 6.46
N CYS A 110 -16.61 -3.64 6.57
CA CYS A 110 -16.00 -2.99 7.74
C CYS A 110 -16.57 -1.58 7.95
N CYS A 111 -16.65 -0.78 6.90
CA CYS A 111 -17.20 0.57 7.01
C CYS A 111 -18.64 0.62 7.51
N LYS A 112 -19.48 -0.34 7.11
CA LYS A 112 -20.85 -0.45 7.61
C LYS A 112 -20.89 -0.74 9.10
N GLU A 113 -20.06 -1.67 9.57
CA GLU A 113 -19.93 -1.98 11.01
C GLU A 113 -19.38 -0.81 11.82
N MET A 114 -18.53 0.02 11.20
CA MET A 114 -18.06 1.28 11.77
C MET A 114 -19.13 2.40 11.72
N GLY A 115 -20.30 2.18 11.13
CA GLY A 115 -21.39 3.15 11.10
C GLY A 115 -21.21 4.27 10.06
N LEU A 116 -20.41 4.06 9.00
CA LEU A 116 -20.30 5.05 7.91
C LEU A 116 -21.62 5.24 7.16
N GLN A 117 -22.39 4.17 7.00
CA GLN A 117 -23.68 4.21 6.29
C GLN A 117 -24.70 5.12 6.98
N GLU A 118 -24.59 5.27 8.31
CA GLU A 118 -25.47 6.12 9.13
C GLU A 118 -25.28 7.61 8.84
N ILE A 119 -24.08 8.03 8.39
CA ILE A 119 -23.84 9.40 7.93
C ILE A 119 -24.52 9.63 6.58
N GLY A 120 -24.49 8.64 5.70
CA GLY A 120 -25.13 8.67 4.39
C GLY A 120 -24.62 7.57 3.47
N GLN A 121 -25.49 7.08 2.59
CA GLN A 121 -25.16 5.98 1.68
C GLN A 121 -23.96 6.29 0.77
N SER A 122 -23.80 7.55 0.36
CA SER A 122 -22.66 8.01 -0.45
C SER A 122 -21.32 7.88 0.27
N CYS A 123 -21.29 7.85 1.60
CA CYS A 123 -20.05 7.69 2.37
C CYS A 123 -19.38 6.33 2.16
N LEU A 124 -20.13 5.30 1.76
CA LEU A 124 -19.58 3.98 1.42
C LEU A 124 -18.71 4.03 0.16
N GLU A 125 -18.79 5.09 -0.65
CA GLU A 125 -17.84 5.32 -1.73
C GLU A 125 -16.41 5.48 -1.22
N LEU A 126 -16.21 5.98 0.01
CA LEU A 126 -14.88 6.10 0.62
C LEU A 126 -14.28 4.75 1.03
N CYS A 127 -15.03 3.65 0.96
CA CYS A 127 -14.63 2.34 1.48
C CYS A 127 -14.08 1.39 0.42
N ARG A 128 -14.05 1.82 -0.84
CA ARG A 128 -13.63 0.99 -1.97
C ARG A 128 -12.69 1.74 -2.89
N SER A 129 -11.92 0.98 -3.64
CA SER A 129 -11.08 1.55 -4.69
C SER A 129 -11.92 2.30 -5.73
N GLN A 130 -11.46 3.48 -6.13
CA GLN A 130 -12.14 4.29 -7.14
C GLN A 130 -11.77 3.82 -8.54
N ALA A 131 -12.76 3.60 -9.41
CA ALA A 131 -12.53 3.14 -10.78
C ALA A 131 -11.75 4.16 -11.62
N ASN A 132 -12.02 5.46 -11.43
CA ASN A 132 -11.28 6.54 -12.05
C ASN A 132 -10.75 7.52 -10.98
N PRO A 133 -9.57 7.27 -10.40
CA PRO A 133 -9.01 8.07 -9.30
C PRO A 133 -8.79 9.55 -9.65
N ARG A 134 -8.63 9.84 -10.95
CA ARG A 134 -8.33 11.17 -11.47
C ARG A 134 -9.52 11.84 -12.15
N GLU A 135 -10.72 11.29 -12.05
CA GLU A 135 -11.91 11.83 -12.72
C GLU A 135 -12.14 13.32 -12.44
N LEU A 136 -11.95 13.73 -11.18
CA LEU A 136 -12.16 15.11 -10.76
C LEU A 136 -10.94 16.01 -10.96
N TRP A 137 -9.83 15.49 -11.48
CA TRP A 137 -8.64 16.29 -11.75
C TRP A 137 -8.95 17.32 -12.85
N GLY A 138 -8.43 18.54 -12.71
CA GLY A 138 -8.77 19.65 -13.61
C GLY A 138 -10.17 20.27 -13.42
N THR A 139 -11.12 19.59 -12.76
CA THR A 139 -12.44 20.16 -12.50
C THR A 139 -12.40 21.32 -11.50
N LYS A 140 -13.34 22.27 -11.66
CA LYS A 140 -13.52 23.41 -10.74
C LYS A 140 -14.42 23.05 -9.55
N SER A 141 -15.33 22.09 -9.71
CA SER A 141 -16.34 21.72 -8.71
C SER A 141 -15.80 20.76 -7.64
N LEU A 142 -16.37 20.82 -6.44
CA LEU A 142 -16.05 19.96 -5.30
C LEU A 142 -17.20 18.98 -5.06
N ARG A 143 -16.89 17.71 -4.79
CA ARG A 143 -17.84 16.72 -4.23
C ARG A 143 -18.12 17.06 -2.76
N LYS A 144 -19.07 17.97 -2.52
CA LYS A 144 -19.44 18.41 -1.16
C LYS A 144 -20.18 17.32 -0.37
N ASP A 145 -20.81 16.38 -1.07
CA ASP A 145 -21.56 15.25 -0.51
C ASP A 145 -20.69 14.28 0.31
N LEU A 146 -19.38 14.21 0.03
CA LEU A 146 -18.45 13.34 0.76
C LEU A 146 -17.76 14.04 1.94
N VAL A 147 -17.97 15.35 2.13
CA VAL A 147 -17.32 16.13 3.18
C VAL A 147 -17.74 15.64 4.56
N GLN A 148 -19.03 15.41 4.77
CA GLN A 148 -19.57 14.93 6.04
C GLN A 148 -19.02 13.57 6.45
N CYS A 149 -18.65 12.74 5.46
CA CYS A 149 -18.08 11.42 5.67
C CYS A 149 -16.68 11.47 6.31
N LEU A 150 -15.94 12.59 6.15
CA LEU A 150 -14.62 12.78 6.76
C LEU A 150 -14.67 12.84 8.30
N SER A 151 -15.85 12.99 8.90
CA SER A 151 -16.03 12.92 10.36
C SER A 151 -15.68 11.54 10.95
N LYS A 152 -15.66 10.48 10.10
CA LYS A 152 -15.23 9.11 10.43
C LYS A 152 -13.96 8.71 9.66
N TRP A 153 -13.09 9.65 9.31
CA TRP A 153 -11.87 9.37 8.54
C TRP A 153 -10.94 8.36 9.20
N ASP A 154 -10.81 8.41 10.52
CA ASP A 154 -10.08 7.43 11.34
C ASP A 154 -10.60 6.00 11.10
N GLN A 155 -11.92 5.82 11.06
CA GLN A 155 -12.54 4.53 10.83
C GLN A 155 -12.43 4.08 9.37
N VAL A 156 -12.48 5.01 8.42
CA VAL A 156 -12.19 4.73 7.00
C VAL A 156 -10.77 4.21 6.84
N MET A 157 -9.78 4.90 7.42
CA MET A 157 -8.38 4.48 7.38
C MET A 157 -8.15 3.15 8.08
N PHE A 158 -8.78 2.94 9.24
CA PHE A 158 -8.76 1.65 9.93
C PHE A 158 -9.25 0.54 9.00
N CYS A 159 -10.44 0.67 8.41
CA CYS A 159 -10.99 -0.35 7.52
C CYS A 159 -10.13 -0.61 6.28
N HIS A 160 -9.52 0.42 5.70
CA HIS A 160 -8.60 0.22 4.57
C HIS A 160 -7.33 -0.52 4.98
N GLN A 161 -6.74 -0.19 6.14
CA GLN A 161 -5.60 -0.93 6.68
C GLN A 161 -5.98 -2.39 6.96
N SER A 162 -7.15 -2.62 7.53
CA SER A 162 -7.71 -3.93 7.81
C SER A 162 -7.97 -4.77 6.58
N GLY A 163 -8.24 -4.13 5.44
CA GLY A 163 -8.41 -4.78 4.15
C GLY A 163 -7.11 -5.27 3.51
N LEU A 164 -5.97 -4.70 3.89
CA LEU A 164 -4.69 -5.07 3.29
C LEU A 164 -4.33 -6.53 3.58
N ARG A 165 -3.75 -7.19 2.59
CA ARG A 165 -3.27 -8.57 2.67
C ARG A 165 -1.79 -8.62 2.30
N ALA A 166 -0.98 -9.22 3.17
CA ALA A 166 0.42 -9.45 2.86
C ALA A 166 0.50 -10.52 1.76
N ARG A 167 1.16 -10.23 0.65
CA ARG A 167 1.54 -11.29 -0.30
C ARG A 167 2.65 -12.11 0.34
N LYS A 168 2.40 -13.40 0.57
CA LYS A 168 3.45 -14.35 0.94
C LYS A 168 4.30 -14.58 -0.31
N ILE A 169 5.48 -13.97 -0.37
CA ILE A 169 6.45 -14.32 -1.41
C ILE A 169 6.97 -15.71 -1.04
N LYS A 170 6.39 -16.76 -1.64
CA LYS A 170 7.03 -18.07 -1.62
C LYS A 170 8.40 -17.88 -2.28
N ASN A 171 9.45 -18.15 -1.52
CA ASN A 171 10.86 -18.06 -1.92
C ASN A 171 11.52 -16.66 -1.92
N ALA A 172 11.33 -15.86 -0.87
CA ALA A 172 12.22 -14.70 -0.61
C ALA A 172 13.72 -15.09 -0.61
N ALA A 173 14.04 -16.31 -0.17
CA ALA A 173 15.40 -16.86 -0.21
C ALA A 173 15.92 -17.11 -1.65
N ALA A 174 15.07 -17.52 -2.60
CA ALA A 174 15.48 -17.73 -3.99
C ALA A 174 15.68 -16.41 -4.75
N VAL A 175 14.90 -15.39 -4.40
CA VAL A 175 15.09 -14.03 -4.93
C VAL A 175 16.41 -13.45 -4.41
N LEU A 176 16.70 -13.54 -3.10
CA LEU A 176 17.99 -13.08 -2.55
C LEU A 176 19.19 -13.88 -3.11
N ALA A 177 19.03 -15.18 -3.38
CA ALA A 177 20.06 -16.00 -4.02
C ALA A 177 20.32 -15.61 -5.49
N THR A 178 19.31 -15.12 -6.22
CA THR A 178 19.48 -14.66 -7.62
C THR A 178 20.06 -13.25 -7.72
N TYR A 179 19.90 -12.39 -6.71
CA TYR A 179 20.60 -11.11 -6.65
C TYR A 179 22.07 -11.22 -6.19
N SER A 180 22.48 -12.33 -5.55
CA SER A 180 23.90 -12.58 -5.23
C SER A 180 24.75 -13.01 -6.43
N THR A 181 24.15 -13.45 -7.53
CA THR A 181 24.89 -13.97 -8.69
C THR A 181 25.09 -12.96 -9.82
N THR A 182 24.63 -11.71 -9.66
CA THR A 182 24.78 -10.66 -10.69
C THR A 182 25.53 -9.41 -10.20
N LEU A 183 26.26 -9.47 -9.08
CA LEU A 183 27.25 -8.43 -8.80
C LEU A 183 28.51 -8.67 -9.64
N PRO A 184 28.89 -7.76 -10.56
CA PRO A 184 30.23 -7.79 -11.13
C PRO A 184 31.25 -7.70 -9.99
N THR A 185 32.18 -8.65 -9.99
CA THR A 185 33.28 -8.77 -9.06
C THR A 185 34.20 -7.56 -9.13
N THR A 186 33.89 -6.52 -8.36
CA THR A 186 34.84 -5.44 -8.02
C THR A 186 34.41 -4.72 -6.74
N ILE A 187 34.26 -5.46 -5.65
CA ILE A 187 34.28 -4.85 -4.30
C ILE A 187 35.24 -5.66 -3.45
N THR A 188 36.35 -5.01 -3.09
CA THR A 188 37.46 -5.54 -2.33
C THR A 188 37.03 -6.02 -0.93
N SER A 189 37.68 -7.09 -0.46
CA SER A 189 37.36 -7.88 0.74
C SER A 189 37.31 -7.14 2.09
N ASN A 190 37.44 -5.81 2.12
CA ASN A 190 37.46 -5.03 3.35
C ASN A 190 36.07 -4.54 3.81
N ASN A 191 35.05 -4.60 2.95
CA ASN A 191 33.70 -4.09 3.29
C ASN A 191 32.73 -5.17 3.84
N ILE A 192 33.03 -6.46 3.70
CA ILE A 192 32.16 -7.54 4.20
C ILE A 192 32.23 -7.65 5.73
N LEU A 193 33.36 -7.28 6.35
CA LEU A 193 33.53 -7.35 7.80
C LEU A 193 32.77 -6.23 8.54
N SER A 194 32.53 -5.10 7.88
CA SER A 194 31.78 -3.97 8.44
C SER A 194 30.28 -4.21 8.45
N ILE A 195 29.74 -4.88 7.41
CA ILE A 195 28.31 -5.18 7.31
C ILE A 195 27.90 -6.31 8.26
N LYS A 196 28.74 -7.35 8.43
CA LYS A 196 28.49 -8.41 9.43
C LYS A 196 28.46 -7.90 10.87
N ARG A 197 29.18 -6.81 11.20
CA ARG A 197 29.12 -6.21 12.54
C ARG A 197 27.86 -5.37 12.76
N ALA A 198 27.29 -4.76 11.73
CA ALA A 198 26.04 -3.99 11.86
C ALA A 198 24.82 -4.89 12.14
N VAL A 199 24.77 -6.08 11.52
CA VAL A 199 23.63 -7.00 11.68
C VAL A 199 23.63 -7.73 13.03
N ASN A 200 24.79 -7.97 13.65
CA ASN A 200 24.87 -8.68 14.93
C ASN A 200 24.65 -7.78 16.17
N ASN A 201 24.47 -6.47 16.01
CA ASN A 201 24.35 -5.54 17.14
C ASN A 201 22.91 -5.07 17.42
N GLU A 202 21.92 -5.46 16.61
CA GLU A 202 20.50 -5.18 16.87
C GLU A 202 19.74 -6.33 17.54
N THR A 203 20.37 -7.51 17.69
CA THR A 203 19.80 -8.65 18.43
C THR A 203 20.13 -8.66 19.92
N ASN A 204 20.74 -7.59 20.46
CA ASN A 204 21.07 -7.51 21.88
C ASN A 204 20.96 -6.08 22.44
N ILE A 205 19.77 -5.47 22.32
CA ILE A 205 19.35 -4.40 23.23
C ILE A 205 17.92 -4.73 23.67
N LYS A 206 17.80 -4.97 24.98
CA LYS A 206 16.55 -5.18 25.72
C LYS A 206 15.63 -3.97 25.65
#